data_AF-A0ABD7NPV2-F1
#
_entry.id   AF-A0ABD7NPV2-F1
#
_cell.length_a   1.000
_cell.length_b   1.000
_cell.length_c   1.000
_cell.angle_alpha   90.00
_cell.angle_beta   90.00
_cell.angle_gamma   90.00
#
_symmetry.space_group_name_H-M   'P 1'
#
loop_
_entity.id
_entity.type
_entity.pdbx_description
1 polymer ?
#
loop_
_entity_poly.entity_id
_entity_poly.type
_entity_poly.pdbx_seq_one_letter_code
_entity_poly.pdbx_strand_id
1 'polypeptide(L)'
;MKNEIEFKFGDYAIIEQKRHGVPNEMFVHKVVGQLRSNTWVDVPVMVPATETLHGEMEDICLCICCGIDETEVRRYRVKDMRRHSPVSLVADEKRGSTITLQAVNELIASLQSAGELSIREQEFLKLAKAYQQLAAENVVLKAAFNKPDAWLSFHSIPPTYQEPDRGGEYLAVHEQPGEKNDDGSDSWPVYAKPEIETLATDRIVAGIKADGVEEFSKTLEGAADICGKSKAWDAQENLLDFAARGFEFAKRLREGADK
;
A
#
# COMPACT_ATOMS: atom_id res chain seq x y z
N MET A 1 15.03 -54.25 11.87
CA MET A 1 14.12 -53.18 12.32
C MET A 1 13.55 -52.54 11.07
N LYS A 2 12.26 -52.74 10.77
CA LYS A 2 11.64 -52.13 9.60
C LYS A 2 11.52 -50.63 9.89
N ASN A 3 12.17 -49.79 9.09
CA ASN A 3 11.90 -48.36 9.08
C ASN A 3 10.49 -48.19 8.53
N GLU A 4 9.48 -48.24 9.39
CA GLU A 4 8.12 -47.84 9.04
C GLU A 4 8.16 -46.34 8.80
N ILE A 5 8.08 -45.93 7.53
CA ILE A 5 7.99 -44.52 7.14
C ILE A 5 6.61 -44.05 7.59
N GLU A 6 6.54 -43.39 8.73
CA GLU A 6 5.30 -42.82 9.27
C GLU A 6 5.07 -41.42 8.66
N PHE A 7 3.92 -41.17 8.03
CA PHE A 7 3.53 -39.83 7.60
C PHE A 7 2.53 -39.25 8.61
N LYS A 8 2.74 -38.00 9.02
CA LYS A 8 1.85 -37.29 9.95
C LYS A 8 0.91 -36.35 9.21
N PHE A 9 -0.19 -35.99 9.87
CA PHE A 9 -1.07 -34.94 9.38
C PHE A 9 -0.28 -33.65 9.11
N GLY A 10 -0.43 -33.09 7.91
CA GLY A 10 0.26 -31.87 7.50
C GLY A 10 1.63 -32.10 6.85
N ASP A 11 2.15 -33.34 6.81
CA ASP A 11 3.33 -33.66 6.01
C ASP A 11 3.03 -33.50 4.52
N TYR A 12 4.07 -33.20 3.75
CA TYR A 12 3.99 -33.20 2.30
C TYR A 12 4.71 -34.43 1.73
N ALA A 13 4.18 -34.94 0.63
CA ALA A 13 4.73 -36.05 -0.11
C ALA A 13 4.74 -35.74 -1.60
N ILE A 14 5.71 -36.28 -2.31
CA ILE A 14 5.77 -36.27 -3.76
C ILE A 14 5.32 -37.65 -4.26
N ILE A 15 4.38 -37.63 -5.21
CA ILE A 15 3.85 -38.81 -5.87
C ILE A 15 4.02 -38.64 -7.38
N GLU A 16 4.43 -39.71 -8.05
CA GLU A 16 4.68 -39.72 -9.49
C GLU A 16 3.38 -39.81 -10.27
N GLN A 17 3.21 -38.97 -11.29
CA GLN A 17 2.07 -38.96 -12.20
C GLN A 17 2.54 -39.19 -13.63
N LYS A 18 1.83 -40.06 -14.36
CA LYS A 18 2.16 -40.40 -15.73
C LYS A 18 1.81 -39.26 -16.68
N ARG A 19 2.75 -38.90 -17.56
CA ARG A 19 2.49 -38.02 -18.70
C ARG A 19 2.64 -38.78 -20.02
N HIS A 20 1.79 -38.47 -21.00
CA HIS A 20 1.85 -39.09 -22.33
C HIS A 20 2.85 -38.34 -23.22
N GLY A 21 3.83 -39.06 -23.76
CA GLY A 21 4.81 -38.50 -24.72
C GLY A 21 5.94 -37.68 -24.11
N VAL A 22 5.97 -37.52 -22.78
CA VAL A 22 7.03 -36.83 -22.02
C VAL A 22 7.32 -37.59 -20.72
N PRO A 23 8.48 -37.36 -20.05
CA PRO A 23 8.77 -37.99 -18.76
C PRO A 23 7.68 -37.71 -17.72
N ASN A 24 7.53 -38.66 -16.79
CA ASN A 24 6.60 -38.53 -15.68
C ASN A 24 6.96 -37.34 -14.80
N GLU A 25 5.93 -36.75 -14.19
CA GLU A 25 6.09 -35.59 -13.34
C GLU A 25 5.76 -35.93 -11.89
N MET A 26 6.41 -35.22 -10.99
CA MET A 26 6.33 -35.43 -9.56
C MET A 26 5.44 -34.34 -8.95
N PHE A 27 4.28 -34.73 -8.42
CA PHE A 27 3.32 -33.79 -7.85
C PHE A 27 3.35 -33.79 -6.33
N VAL A 28 3.27 -32.59 -5.76
CA VAL A 28 3.20 -32.39 -4.32
C VAL A 28 1.79 -32.68 -3.81
N HIS A 29 1.73 -33.45 -2.75
CA HIS A 29 0.50 -33.84 -2.09
C HIS A 29 0.60 -33.56 -0.60
N LYS A 30 -0.49 -33.08 0.00
CA LYS A 30 -0.60 -32.89 1.45
C LYS A 30 -1.23 -34.12 2.10
N VAL A 31 -0.58 -34.66 3.13
CA VAL A 31 -1.06 -35.82 3.89
C VAL A 31 -2.09 -35.39 4.94
N VAL A 32 -3.26 -36.01 4.90
CA VAL A 32 -4.39 -35.78 5.80
C VAL A 32 -4.52 -36.89 6.85
N GLY A 33 -3.95 -38.06 6.60
CA GLY A 33 -3.94 -39.14 7.57
C GLY A 33 -3.35 -40.42 7.00
N GLN A 34 -3.03 -41.36 7.88
CA GLN A 34 -2.49 -42.67 7.53
C GLN A 34 -3.42 -43.75 8.07
N LEU A 35 -3.70 -44.77 7.26
CA LEU A 35 -4.54 -45.92 7.64
C LEU A 35 -4.13 -47.16 6.85
N ARG A 36 -4.63 -48.34 7.26
CA ARG A 36 -4.45 -49.59 6.51
C ARG A 36 -5.66 -49.87 5.64
N SER A 37 -5.44 -50.03 4.33
CA SER A 37 -6.47 -50.29 3.33
C SER A 37 -5.94 -51.26 2.27
N ASN A 38 -6.84 -51.96 1.60
CA ASN A 38 -6.55 -52.72 0.39
C ASN A 38 -6.97 -52.00 -0.90
N THR A 39 -7.40 -50.74 -0.78
CA THR A 39 -7.78 -49.87 -1.90
C THR A 39 -6.90 -48.63 -1.92
N TRP A 40 -6.20 -48.40 -3.03
CA TRP A 40 -5.37 -47.22 -3.26
C TRP A 40 -5.26 -46.91 -4.76
N VAL A 41 -4.67 -45.77 -5.12
CA VAL A 41 -4.35 -45.38 -6.50
C VAL A 41 -2.95 -45.87 -6.83
N ASP A 42 -2.81 -46.61 -7.94
CA ASP A 42 -1.53 -47.09 -8.43
C ASP A 42 -0.62 -45.95 -8.94
N VAL A 43 0.66 -46.02 -8.59
CA VAL A 43 1.71 -45.06 -8.98
C VAL A 43 2.61 -45.72 -10.06
N PRO A 44 2.91 -45.06 -11.20
CA PRO A 44 2.59 -43.67 -11.55
C PRO A 44 1.10 -43.42 -11.79
N VAL A 45 0.59 -42.34 -11.21
CA VAL A 45 -0.84 -41.97 -11.24
C VAL A 45 -1.28 -41.71 -12.68
N MET A 46 -2.32 -42.41 -13.14
CA MET A 46 -2.98 -42.15 -14.41
C MET A 46 -4.01 -41.04 -14.27
N VAL A 47 -4.31 -40.31 -15.34
CA VAL A 47 -5.41 -39.34 -15.38
C VAL A 47 -6.59 -39.96 -16.17
N PRO A 48 -7.78 -40.10 -15.58
CA PRO A 48 -8.15 -39.76 -14.20
C PRO A 48 -7.61 -40.76 -13.17
N ALA A 49 -7.30 -40.28 -11.96
CA ALA A 49 -6.82 -41.16 -10.89
C ALA A 49 -7.94 -42.09 -10.45
N THR A 50 -7.69 -43.40 -10.50
CA THR A 50 -8.68 -44.43 -10.20
C THR A 50 -8.18 -45.25 -9.02
N GLU A 51 -9.01 -45.40 -8.00
CA GLU A 51 -8.72 -46.30 -6.88
C GLU A 51 -8.97 -47.75 -7.30
N THR A 52 -7.96 -48.60 -7.13
CA THR A 52 -7.98 -50.01 -7.49
C THR A 52 -8.03 -50.86 -6.22
N LEU A 53 -8.74 -52.00 -6.29
CA LEU A 53 -8.82 -52.98 -5.21
C LEU A 53 -7.67 -53.98 -5.35
N HIS A 54 -6.93 -54.19 -4.27
CA HIS A 54 -5.80 -55.11 -4.21
C HIS A 54 -6.08 -56.27 -3.25
N GLY A 55 -5.33 -57.36 -3.43
CA GLY A 55 -5.48 -58.58 -2.62
C GLY A 55 -4.90 -58.51 -1.21
N GLU A 56 -4.13 -57.46 -0.89
CA GLU A 56 -3.40 -57.34 0.38
C GLU A 56 -3.72 -55.99 1.06
N MET A 57 -3.74 -55.99 2.41
CA MET A 57 -3.92 -54.77 3.20
C MET A 57 -2.58 -54.15 3.58
N GLU A 58 -2.50 -52.84 3.39
CA GLU A 58 -1.25 -52.15 3.16
C GLU A 58 -1.33 -50.76 3.82
N ASP A 59 -0.19 -50.21 4.26
CA ASP A 59 -0.17 -48.85 4.81
C ASP A 59 -0.33 -47.81 3.70
N ILE A 60 -1.37 -47.00 3.82
CA ILE A 60 -1.72 -45.95 2.85
C ILE A 60 -1.87 -44.59 3.53
N CYS A 61 -1.64 -43.52 2.77
CA CYS A 61 -1.92 -42.16 3.16
C CYS A 61 -3.10 -41.60 2.37
N LEU A 62 -3.96 -40.88 3.08
CA LEU A 62 -4.97 -39.99 2.53
C LEU A 62 -4.28 -38.69 2.11
N CYS A 63 -4.30 -38.38 0.82
CA CYS A 63 -3.56 -37.26 0.27
C CYS A 63 -4.44 -36.38 -0.63
N ILE A 64 -4.17 -35.08 -0.60
CA ILE A 64 -4.79 -34.07 -1.45
C ILE A 64 -3.71 -33.54 -2.42
N CYS A 65 -4.03 -33.44 -3.71
CA CYS A 65 -3.08 -32.96 -4.72
C CYS A 65 -3.00 -31.43 -4.70
N CYS A 66 -1.85 -30.87 -4.35
CA CYS A 66 -1.68 -29.43 -4.23
C CYS A 66 -1.66 -28.76 -5.61
N GLY A 67 -2.43 -27.67 -5.79
CA GLY A 67 -2.39 -26.86 -7.00
C GLY A 67 -3.05 -27.46 -8.25
N ILE A 68 -3.67 -28.64 -8.18
CA ILE A 68 -4.50 -29.21 -9.26
C ILE A 68 -5.94 -29.38 -8.79
N ASP A 69 -6.15 -30.25 -7.81
CA ASP A 69 -7.48 -30.59 -7.30
C ASP A 69 -7.38 -30.83 -5.80
N GLU A 70 -7.81 -29.81 -5.05
CA GLU A 70 -7.79 -29.81 -3.59
C GLU A 70 -9.13 -30.27 -2.97
N THR A 71 -10.08 -30.68 -3.80
CA THR A 71 -11.42 -31.10 -3.36
C THR A 71 -11.53 -32.59 -3.09
N GLU A 72 -10.65 -33.39 -3.70
CA GLU A 72 -10.65 -34.84 -3.58
C GLU A 72 -9.51 -35.35 -2.69
N VAL A 73 -9.86 -36.24 -1.75
CA VAL A 73 -8.89 -36.99 -0.95
C VAL A 73 -8.70 -38.36 -1.57
N ARG A 74 -7.47 -38.66 -2.01
CA ARG A 74 -7.12 -39.93 -2.65
C ARG A 74 -6.17 -40.75 -1.78
N ARG A 75 -6.25 -42.07 -1.93
CA ARG A 75 -5.46 -43.04 -1.18
C ARG A 75 -4.21 -43.42 -1.94
N TYR A 76 -3.04 -43.26 -1.35
CA TYR A 76 -1.76 -43.67 -1.94
C TYR A 76 -0.97 -44.55 -0.99
N ARG A 77 -0.26 -45.53 -1.54
CA ARG A 77 0.55 -46.45 -0.74
C ARG A 77 1.80 -45.76 -0.22
N VAL A 78 2.08 -45.91 1.08
CA VAL A 78 3.20 -45.24 1.76
C VAL A 78 4.54 -45.49 1.07
N LYS A 79 4.76 -46.71 0.56
CA LYS A 79 6.01 -47.08 -0.11
C LYS A 79 6.25 -46.38 -1.46
N ASP A 80 5.17 -45.93 -2.11
CA ASP A 80 5.21 -45.26 -3.42
C ASP A 80 5.31 -43.74 -3.26
N MET A 81 5.26 -43.24 -2.02
CA MET A 81 5.36 -41.84 -1.66
C MET A 81 6.79 -41.47 -1.25
N ARG A 82 7.27 -40.33 -1.73
CA ARG A 82 8.54 -39.73 -1.27
C ARG A 82 8.24 -38.58 -0.34
N ARG A 83 8.85 -38.53 0.85
CA ARG A 83 8.71 -37.38 1.75
C ARG A 83 9.16 -36.10 1.04
N HIS A 84 8.31 -35.10 1.08
CA HIS A 84 8.63 -33.74 0.67
C HIS A 84 8.70 -32.91 1.93
N SER A 85 9.91 -32.57 2.38
CA SER A 85 10.03 -31.55 3.40
C SER A 85 9.78 -30.20 2.72
N PRO A 86 8.88 -29.33 3.24
CA PRO A 86 8.82 -27.95 2.78
C PRO A 86 10.15 -27.20 2.99
N VAL A 87 11.13 -27.83 3.67
CA VAL A 87 12.48 -27.30 3.93
C VAL A 87 13.54 -27.85 2.96
N SER A 88 13.24 -28.85 2.11
CA SER A 88 14.26 -29.48 1.26
C SER A 88 13.99 -29.32 -0.23
N LEU A 89 13.97 -28.08 -0.71
CA LEU A 89 14.39 -27.69 -2.06
C LEU A 89 14.86 -26.21 -2.02
N VAL A 90 15.99 -25.98 -1.33
CA VAL A 90 16.93 -24.91 -1.65
C VAL A 90 18.29 -25.56 -1.93
N ALA A 91 18.29 -26.49 -2.86
CA ALA A 91 19.50 -27.09 -3.40
C ALA A 91 19.36 -27.19 -4.92
N ASP A 92 18.92 -26.10 -5.55
CA ASP A 92 19.50 -25.67 -6.82
C ASP A 92 19.29 -24.16 -7.02
N GLU A 93 20.38 -23.51 -7.47
CA GLU A 93 20.58 -22.15 -8.00
C GLU A 93 20.69 -20.87 -7.13
N LYS A 94 20.38 -20.82 -5.83
CA LYS A 94 20.82 -19.66 -4.99
C LYS A 94 21.36 -20.05 -3.62
N ARG A 95 22.62 -20.48 -3.60
CA ARG A 95 23.43 -20.84 -2.42
C ARG A 95 23.76 -19.64 -1.49
N GLY A 96 22.96 -18.58 -1.46
CA GLY A 96 23.28 -17.32 -0.77
C GLY A 96 22.18 -16.71 0.09
N SER A 97 21.04 -17.37 0.29
CA SER A 97 19.85 -16.71 0.89
C SER A 97 19.14 -17.51 1.98
N THR A 98 19.86 -18.35 2.73
CA THR A 98 19.29 -19.01 3.91
C THR A 98 19.90 -18.39 5.16
N ILE A 99 19.15 -17.48 5.78
CA ILE A 99 19.52 -16.93 7.09
C ILE A 99 19.38 -18.05 8.14
N THR A 100 20.39 -18.20 9.00
CA THR A 100 20.35 -19.22 10.07
C THR A 100 19.38 -18.79 11.16
N LEU A 101 18.78 -19.75 11.88
CA LEU A 101 17.92 -19.45 13.04
C LEU A 101 18.63 -18.59 14.09
N GLN A 102 19.93 -18.75 14.23
CA GLN A 102 20.76 -17.93 15.12
C GLN A 102 20.82 -16.47 14.65
N ALA A 103 21.06 -16.24 13.36
CA ALA A 103 21.05 -14.89 12.79
C ALA A 103 19.66 -14.23 12.89
N VAL A 104 18.57 -14.99 12.78
CA VAL A 104 17.21 -14.50 13.04
C VAL A 104 17.02 -14.08 14.50
N ASN A 105 17.48 -14.88 15.45
CA ASN A 105 17.37 -14.57 16.87
C ASN A 105 18.21 -13.35 17.28
N GLU A 106 19.41 -13.22 16.71
CA GLU A 106 20.26 -12.04 16.91
C GLU A 106 19.64 -10.77 16.29
N LEU A 107 18.98 -10.88 15.15
CA LEU A 107 18.20 -9.79 14.53
C LEU A 107 16.98 -9.39 15.37
N ILE A 108 16.25 -10.36 15.90
CA ILE A 108 15.10 -10.08 16.79
C ILE A 108 15.60 -9.36 18.05
N ALA A 109 16.68 -9.84 18.67
CA ALA A 109 17.26 -9.21 19.85
C ALA A 109 17.78 -7.79 19.56
N SER A 110 18.44 -7.57 18.42
CA SER A 110 18.91 -6.24 18.03
C SER A 110 17.75 -5.27 17.81
N LEU A 111 16.72 -5.68 17.05
CA LEU A 111 15.51 -4.88 16.80
C LEU A 111 14.73 -4.58 18.08
N GLN A 112 14.63 -5.54 19.01
CA GLN A 112 13.98 -5.33 20.31
C GLN A 112 14.79 -4.42 21.24
N SER A 113 16.13 -4.51 21.21
CA SER A 113 17.02 -3.68 22.03
C SER A 113 17.16 -2.24 21.52
N ALA A 114 17.00 -2.04 20.21
CA ALA A 114 17.12 -0.73 19.58
C ALA A 114 16.01 0.23 20.03
N GLY A 115 14.87 -0.30 20.51
CA GLY A 115 13.73 0.52 20.92
C GLY A 115 13.18 1.39 19.78
N GLU A 116 13.50 1.06 18.53
CA GLU A 116 13.08 1.80 17.36
C GLU A 116 11.59 1.60 17.15
N LEU A 117 10.86 2.71 17.06
CA LEU A 117 9.45 2.70 16.70
C LEU A 117 9.28 1.93 15.39
N SER A 118 8.27 1.07 15.34
CA SER A 118 7.89 0.38 14.11
C SER A 118 7.59 1.40 13.01
N ILE A 119 7.75 1.00 11.75
CA ILE A 119 7.45 1.84 10.58
C ILE A 119 6.05 2.48 10.72
N ARG A 120 5.07 1.68 11.14
CA ARG A 120 3.71 2.14 11.41
C ARG A 120 3.69 3.25 12.46
N GLU A 121 4.33 3.08 13.61
CA GLU A 121 4.33 4.10 14.65
C GLU A 121 5.08 5.37 14.24
N GLN A 122 6.17 5.23 13.46
CA GLN A 122 6.86 6.38 12.89
C GLN A 122 5.96 7.18 11.94
N GLU A 123 5.19 6.50 11.09
CA GLU A 123 4.20 7.12 10.20
C GLU A 123 3.09 7.82 11.00
N PHE A 124 2.54 7.17 12.03
CA PHE A 124 1.56 7.79 12.93
C PHE A 124 2.09 9.06 13.61
N LEU A 125 3.34 9.04 14.08
CA LEU A 125 3.96 10.22 14.70
C LEU A 125 4.18 11.36 13.70
N LYS A 126 4.62 11.06 12.47
CA LYS A 126 4.76 12.07 11.41
C LYS A 126 3.41 12.72 11.09
N LEU A 127 2.37 11.89 10.95
CA LEU A 127 1.02 12.35 10.68
C LEU A 127 0.45 13.18 11.85
N ALA A 128 0.64 12.75 13.09
CA ALA A 128 0.18 13.47 14.26
C ALA A 128 0.84 14.85 14.37
N LYS A 129 2.15 14.96 14.08
CA LYS A 129 2.86 16.24 14.03
C LYS A 129 2.30 17.17 12.95
N ALA A 130 2.01 16.65 11.76
CA ALA A 130 1.41 17.42 10.68
C ALA A 130 0.02 17.97 11.08
N TYR A 131 -0.82 17.16 11.72
CA TYR A 131 -2.13 17.61 12.22
C TYR A 131 -2.01 18.64 13.34
N GLN A 132 -1.06 18.48 14.26
CA GLN A 132 -0.81 19.45 15.32
C GLN A 132 -0.39 20.81 14.75
N GLN A 133 0.49 20.81 13.73
CA GLN A 133 0.91 22.05 13.06
C GLN A 133 -0.25 22.70 12.29
N LEU A 134 -1.04 21.91 11.55
CA LEU A 134 -2.22 22.42 10.85
C LEU A 134 -3.25 23.00 11.82
N ALA A 135 -3.45 22.38 12.99
CA ALA A 135 -4.32 22.91 14.03
C ALA A 135 -3.81 24.26 14.56
N ALA A 136 -2.49 24.40 14.76
CA ALA A 136 -1.88 25.65 15.16
C ALA A 136 -2.09 26.76 14.10
N GLU A 137 -1.87 26.47 12.82
CA GLU A 137 -2.13 27.41 11.71
C GLU A 137 -3.59 27.86 11.67
N ASN A 138 -4.53 26.93 11.83
CA ASN A 138 -5.95 27.25 11.86
C ASN A 138 -6.34 28.14 13.04
N VAL A 139 -5.70 27.98 14.21
CA VAL A 139 -5.92 28.87 15.36
C VAL A 139 -5.42 30.28 15.05
N VAL A 140 -4.23 30.40 14.45
CA VAL A 140 -3.63 31.69 14.09
C VAL A 140 -4.45 32.40 13.02
N LEU A 141 -4.90 31.69 11.98
CA LEU A 141 -5.79 32.25 10.94
C LEU A 141 -7.12 32.72 11.52
N LYS A 142 -7.75 31.91 12.38
CA LYS A 142 -8.99 32.32 13.06
C LYS A 142 -8.78 33.56 13.93
N ALA A 143 -7.65 33.66 14.62
CA ALA A 143 -7.32 34.83 15.43
C ALA A 143 -7.12 36.08 14.57
N ALA A 144 -6.45 35.97 13.42
CA ALA A 144 -6.23 37.08 12.51
C ALA A 144 -7.51 37.67 11.92
N PHE A 145 -8.53 36.83 11.70
CA PHE A 145 -9.84 37.28 11.20
C PHE A 145 -10.91 37.38 12.30
N ASN A 146 -10.53 37.33 13.59
CA ASN A 146 -11.49 37.37 14.68
C ASN A 146 -12.13 38.76 14.87
N LYS A 147 -11.43 39.82 14.47
CA LYS A 147 -11.96 41.17 14.49
C LYS A 147 -11.51 41.95 13.26
N PRO A 148 -12.38 42.82 12.70
CA PRO A 148 -11.96 43.76 11.67
C PRO A 148 -11.01 44.81 12.26
N ASP A 149 -10.10 45.30 11.44
CA ASP A 149 -9.15 46.37 11.81
C ASP A 149 -9.82 47.75 11.75
N ALA A 150 -10.83 47.89 10.90
CA ALA A 150 -11.65 49.09 10.77
C ALA A 150 -13.01 48.75 10.16
N TRP A 151 -13.94 49.69 10.25
CA TRP A 151 -15.19 49.65 9.51
C TRP A 151 -15.21 50.82 8.52
N LEU A 152 -15.43 50.56 7.24
CA LEU A 152 -15.45 51.59 6.21
C LEU A 152 -16.86 51.80 5.66
N SER A 153 -17.23 53.05 5.48
CA SER A 153 -18.45 53.46 4.81
C SER A 153 -18.11 54.39 3.65
N PHE A 154 -18.96 54.38 2.62
CA PHE A 154 -18.78 55.17 1.41
C PHE A 154 -19.90 56.18 1.28
N HIS A 155 -19.52 57.41 0.93
CA HIS A 155 -20.43 58.54 0.78
C HIS A 155 -20.39 59.10 -0.61
N SER A 156 -21.58 59.50 -1.06
CA SER A 156 -21.73 60.44 -2.16
C SER A 156 -22.56 61.61 -1.64
N ILE A 157 -21.95 62.78 -1.48
CA ILE A 157 -22.66 64.03 -1.21
C ILE A 157 -23.15 64.55 -2.57
N PRO A 158 -24.46 64.55 -2.86
CA PRO A 158 -24.95 65.14 -4.09
C PRO A 158 -24.76 66.66 -4.05
N PRO A 159 -24.31 67.29 -5.14
CA PRO A 159 -24.24 68.73 -5.23
C PRO A 159 -25.64 69.33 -5.05
N THR A 160 -25.74 70.40 -4.26
CA THR A 160 -27.01 71.11 -4.04
C THR A 160 -27.06 72.38 -4.87
N TYR A 161 -28.25 72.95 -5.07
CA TYR A 161 -28.41 74.21 -5.81
C TYR A 161 -27.66 75.38 -5.14
N GLN A 162 -27.52 75.35 -3.81
CA GLN A 162 -26.81 76.38 -3.04
C GLN A 162 -25.29 76.20 -3.05
N GLU A 163 -24.80 74.96 -3.18
CA GLU A 163 -23.37 74.63 -3.16
C GLU A 163 -23.06 73.59 -4.28
N PRO A 164 -23.05 74.02 -5.55
CA PRO A 164 -22.92 73.12 -6.71
C PRO A 164 -21.52 72.51 -6.86
N ASP A 165 -20.52 73.06 -6.18
CA ASP A 165 -19.12 72.65 -6.18
C ASP A 165 -18.72 71.74 -5.01
N ARG A 166 -19.59 71.60 -3.99
CA ARG A 166 -19.36 70.74 -2.81
C ARG A 166 -19.85 69.30 -2.95
N GLY A 167 -20.30 68.91 -4.15
CA GLY A 167 -20.58 67.51 -4.45
C GLY A 167 -19.27 66.69 -4.46
N GLY A 168 -19.29 65.49 -3.89
CA GLY A 168 -18.09 64.65 -3.84
C GLY A 168 -18.31 63.29 -3.19
N GLU A 169 -17.34 62.41 -3.38
CA GLU A 169 -17.34 61.07 -2.80
C GLU A 169 -16.18 60.91 -1.81
N TYR A 170 -16.43 60.31 -0.66
CA TYR A 170 -15.40 60.06 0.34
C TYR A 170 -15.66 58.77 1.12
N LEU A 171 -14.60 58.27 1.76
CA LEU A 171 -14.65 57.12 2.67
C LEU A 171 -14.54 57.62 4.11
N ALA A 172 -15.37 57.12 5.00
CA ALA A 172 -15.25 57.34 6.43
C ALA A 172 -14.78 56.05 7.13
N VAL A 173 -13.94 56.23 8.16
CA VAL A 173 -13.38 55.15 8.97
C VAL A 173 -14.07 55.16 10.33
N HIS A 174 -14.60 54.01 10.72
CA HIS A 174 -15.31 53.78 11.96
C HIS A 174 -14.57 52.78 12.83
N GLU A 175 -14.63 52.98 14.15
CA GLU A 175 -14.00 52.09 15.12
C GLU A 175 -14.92 50.95 15.57
N GLN A 176 -16.25 51.17 15.54
CA GLN A 176 -17.22 50.19 16.05
C GLN A 176 -18.12 49.60 14.96
N PRO A 177 -18.57 48.34 15.14
CA PRO A 177 -19.54 47.72 14.25
C PRO A 177 -20.87 48.46 14.23
N GLY A 178 -21.41 48.68 13.03
CA GLY A 178 -22.74 49.25 12.88
C GLY A 178 -22.83 50.75 13.15
N GLU A 179 -21.69 51.42 13.34
CA GLU A 179 -21.64 52.87 13.17
C GLU A 179 -22.09 53.21 11.75
N LYS A 180 -23.07 54.10 11.71
CA LYS A 180 -23.59 54.68 10.49
C LYS A 180 -23.21 56.13 10.47
N ASN A 181 -23.13 56.67 9.27
CA ASN A 181 -22.91 58.08 9.09
C ASN A 181 -24.20 58.87 9.17
N ASP A 182 -24.07 60.19 9.07
CA ASP A 182 -25.18 61.14 9.07
C ASP A 182 -26.21 60.89 7.95
N ASP A 183 -25.78 60.28 6.83
CA ASP A 183 -26.65 59.90 5.70
C ASP A 183 -27.33 58.53 5.87
N GLY A 184 -27.03 57.81 6.96
CA GLY A 184 -27.58 56.49 7.28
C GLY A 184 -26.97 55.32 6.51
N SER A 185 -25.90 55.53 5.75
CA SER A 185 -25.17 54.46 5.06
C SER A 185 -24.54 53.46 6.04
N ASP A 186 -24.56 52.18 5.66
CA ASP A 186 -23.99 51.10 6.46
C ASP A 186 -22.48 51.01 6.25
N SER A 187 -21.75 50.81 7.34
CA SER A 187 -20.32 50.52 7.33
C SER A 187 -20.05 49.02 7.15
N TRP A 188 -18.94 48.70 6.48
CA TRP A 188 -18.50 47.34 6.17
C TRP A 188 -17.18 47.03 6.87
N PRO A 189 -17.00 45.81 7.41
CA PRO A 189 -15.77 45.45 8.10
C PRO A 189 -14.62 45.31 7.10
N VAL A 190 -13.47 45.86 7.46
CA VAL A 190 -12.22 45.73 6.70
C VAL A 190 -11.22 44.95 7.53
N TYR A 191 -10.66 43.92 6.91
CA TYR A 191 -9.60 43.10 7.48
C TYR A 191 -8.32 43.35 6.69
N ALA A 192 -7.24 43.65 7.39
CA ALA A 192 -5.92 43.64 6.80
C ALA A 192 -5.59 42.22 6.34
N LYS A 193 -4.88 42.11 5.21
CA LYS A 193 -4.34 40.83 4.78
C LYS A 193 -3.33 40.37 5.84
N PRO A 194 -3.55 39.24 6.52
CA PRO A 194 -2.58 38.77 7.48
C PRO A 194 -1.31 38.27 6.77
N GLU A 195 -0.15 38.68 7.29
CA GLU A 195 1.16 38.14 6.91
C GLU A 195 1.43 36.84 7.69
N ILE A 196 0.57 35.83 7.50
CA ILE A 196 0.71 34.51 8.14
C ILE A 196 1.22 33.50 7.12
N GLU A 197 2.31 32.81 7.45
CA GLU A 197 2.80 31.66 6.69
C GLU A 197 2.03 30.38 7.07
N THR A 198 1.64 29.58 6.08
CA THR A 198 0.84 28.35 6.25
C THR A 198 1.63 27.11 5.83
N LEU A 199 2.81 26.93 6.43
CA LEU A 199 3.80 25.92 6.04
C LEU A 199 3.29 24.48 6.08
N ALA A 200 2.44 24.13 7.04
CA ALA A 200 1.81 22.81 7.13
C ALA A 200 0.81 22.60 5.99
N THR A 201 0.02 23.62 5.68
CA THR A 201 -0.88 23.60 4.53
C THR A 201 -0.07 23.42 3.23
N ASP A 202 1.01 24.17 3.07
CA ASP A 202 1.91 24.06 1.91
C ASP A 202 2.52 22.66 1.79
N ARG A 203 2.96 22.07 2.90
CA ARG A 203 3.46 20.69 2.95
C ARG A 203 2.41 19.65 2.59
N ILE A 204 1.18 19.81 3.06
CA ILE A 204 0.07 18.92 2.71
C ILE A 204 -0.21 19.00 1.21
N VAL A 205 -0.28 20.20 0.64
CA VAL A 205 -0.51 20.40 -0.80
C VAL A 205 0.62 19.82 -1.63
N ALA A 206 1.88 20.01 -1.22
CA ALA A 206 3.03 19.40 -1.88
C ALA A 206 2.98 17.86 -1.82
N GLY A 207 2.56 17.29 -0.68
CA GLY A 207 2.32 15.86 -0.52
C GLY A 207 1.26 15.33 -1.48
N ILE A 208 0.10 15.99 -1.57
CA ILE A 208 -0.98 15.59 -2.49
C ILE A 208 -0.52 15.67 -3.95
N LYS A 209 0.23 16.73 -4.32
CA LYS A 209 0.82 16.85 -5.67
C LYS A 209 1.80 15.71 -5.94
N ALA A 210 2.64 15.36 -4.97
CA ALA A 210 3.56 14.24 -5.08
C ALA A 210 2.82 12.89 -5.24
N ASP A 211 1.78 12.65 -4.45
CA ASP A 211 0.95 11.44 -4.51
C ASP A 211 0.34 11.28 -5.92
N GLY A 212 -0.21 12.35 -6.49
CA GLY A 212 -0.77 12.33 -7.85
C GLY A 212 0.28 12.05 -8.93
N VAL A 213 1.51 12.58 -8.78
CA VAL A 213 2.62 12.27 -9.69
C VAL A 213 3.04 10.81 -9.56
N GLU A 214 3.13 10.26 -8.35
CA GLU A 214 3.46 8.86 -8.13
C GLU A 214 2.42 7.91 -8.73
N GLU A 215 1.13 8.24 -8.62
CA GLU A 215 0.04 7.47 -9.24
C GLU A 215 0.15 7.47 -10.77
N PHE A 216 0.46 8.63 -11.37
CA PHE A 216 0.72 8.72 -12.81
C PHE A 216 1.96 7.91 -13.22
N SER A 217 3.06 8.00 -12.48
CA SER A 217 4.27 7.20 -12.73
C SER A 217 4.00 5.70 -12.69
N LYS A 218 3.21 5.21 -11.72
CA LYS A 218 2.80 3.79 -11.67
C LYS A 218 1.96 3.38 -12.88
N THR A 219 1.12 4.27 -13.38
CA THR A 219 0.35 4.03 -14.61
C THR A 219 1.27 3.89 -15.82
N LEU A 220 2.34 4.70 -15.89
CA LEU A 220 3.36 4.59 -16.93
C LEU A 220 4.15 3.28 -16.85
N GLU A 221 4.50 2.81 -15.64
CA GLU A 221 5.11 1.48 -15.46
C GLU A 221 4.19 0.36 -15.96
N GLY A 222 2.90 0.42 -15.63
CA GLY A 222 1.92 -0.54 -16.13
C GLY A 222 1.77 -0.51 -17.66
N ALA A 223 1.87 0.68 -18.27
CA ALA A 223 1.90 0.81 -19.73
C ALA A 223 3.20 0.24 -20.33
N ALA A 224 4.34 0.44 -19.66
CA ALA A 224 5.62 -0.12 -20.08
C ALA A 224 5.60 -1.65 -20.08
N ASP A 225 4.97 -2.27 -19.08
CA ASP A 225 4.78 -3.72 -19.03
C ASP A 225 3.98 -4.26 -20.22
N ILE A 226 2.96 -3.53 -20.66
CA ILE A 226 2.17 -3.89 -21.85
C ILE A 226 3.03 -3.78 -23.11
N CYS A 227 3.82 -2.70 -23.25
CA CYS A 227 4.76 -2.52 -24.36
C CYS A 227 5.81 -3.63 -24.41
N GLY A 228 6.33 -4.08 -23.27
CA GLY A 228 7.25 -5.21 -23.21
C GLY A 228 6.62 -6.51 -23.68
N LYS A 229 5.37 -6.78 -23.29
CA LYS A 229 4.61 -7.95 -23.77
C LYS A 229 4.35 -7.90 -25.28
N SER A 230 4.16 -6.71 -25.86
CA SER A 230 3.98 -6.53 -27.29
C SER A 230 5.29 -6.38 -28.08
N LYS A 231 6.45 -6.53 -27.41
CA LYS A 231 7.80 -6.37 -28.00
C LYS A 231 8.07 -4.97 -28.57
N ALA A 232 7.37 -3.96 -28.07
CA ALA A 232 7.60 -2.56 -28.38
C ALA A 232 8.64 -1.97 -27.40
N TRP A 233 9.88 -2.45 -27.48
CA TRP A 233 10.95 -2.18 -26.51
C TRP A 233 11.30 -0.68 -26.42
N ASP A 234 11.38 0.03 -27.55
CA ASP A 234 11.66 1.47 -27.55
C ASP A 234 10.56 2.26 -26.82
N ALA A 235 9.30 1.83 -26.93
CA ALA A 235 8.19 2.45 -26.22
C ALA A 235 8.23 2.12 -24.72
N GLN A 236 8.59 0.88 -24.37
CA GLN A 236 8.76 0.45 -22.99
C GLN A 236 9.85 1.26 -22.27
N GLU A 237 11.03 1.43 -22.88
CA GLU A 237 12.13 2.17 -22.27
C GLU A 237 11.77 3.64 -22.01
N ASN A 238 11.13 4.30 -22.97
CA ASN A 238 10.67 5.67 -22.80
C ASN A 238 9.64 5.82 -21.66
N LEU A 239 8.70 4.88 -21.54
CA LEU A 239 7.70 4.90 -20.48
C LEU A 239 8.33 4.69 -19.09
N LEU A 240 9.31 3.81 -18.96
CA LEU A 240 10.06 3.61 -17.71
C LEU A 240 10.89 4.84 -17.33
N ASP A 241 11.53 5.49 -18.31
CA ASP A 241 12.27 6.75 -18.06
C ASP A 241 11.31 7.86 -17.59
N PHE A 242 10.15 8.02 -18.22
CA PHE A 242 9.15 8.98 -17.76
C PHE A 242 8.63 8.67 -16.36
N ALA A 243 8.38 7.39 -16.05
CA ALA A 243 7.96 6.97 -14.71
C ALA A 243 9.02 7.32 -13.66
N ALA A 244 10.29 7.00 -13.93
CA ALA A 244 11.42 7.29 -13.05
C ALA A 244 11.57 8.79 -12.78
N ARG A 245 11.49 9.64 -13.82
CA ARG A 245 11.51 11.10 -13.67
C ARG A 245 10.32 11.61 -12.85
N GLY A 246 9.15 11.01 -13.02
CA GLY A 246 7.97 11.34 -12.21
C GLY A 246 8.18 11.01 -10.74
N PHE A 247 8.74 9.85 -10.39
CA PHE A 247 9.07 9.51 -9.00
C PHE A 247 10.10 10.46 -8.40
N GLU A 248 11.12 10.85 -9.16
CA GLU A 248 12.11 11.85 -8.70
C GLU A 248 11.45 13.22 -8.47
N PHE A 249 10.54 13.63 -9.36
CA PHE A 249 9.80 14.88 -9.21
C PHE A 249 8.89 14.86 -7.96
N ALA A 250 8.17 13.76 -7.72
CA ALA A 250 7.36 13.57 -6.52
C ALA A 250 8.21 13.68 -5.25
N LYS A 251 9.39 13.06 -5.23
CA LYS A 251 10.34 13.19 -4.12
C LYS A 251 10.77 14.64 -3.89
N ARG A 252 11.12 15.37 -4.95
CA ARG A 252 11.49 16.79 -4.86
C ARG A 252 10.36 17.68 -4.33
N LEU A 253 9.10 17.38 -4.67
CA LEU A 253 7.94 18.09 -4.13
C LEU A 253 7.84 17.90 -2.61
N ARG A 254 8.07 16.68 -2.11
CA ARG A 254 8.04 16.40 -0.66
C ARG A 254 9.21 17.06 0.09
N GLU A 255 10.42 17.00 -0.46
CA GLU A 255 11.62 17.59 0.16
C GLU A 255 11.65 19.12 0.11
N GLY A 256 11.08 19.72 -0.92
CA GLY A 256 10.99 21.18 -1.05
C GLY A 256 10.01 21.83 -0.08
N ALA A 257 9.09 21.06 0.50
CA ALA A 257 8.08 21.55 1.44
C ALA A 257 8.56 21.69 2.90
N ASP A 258 9.79 21.25 3.18
CA ASP A 258 10.43 21.39 4.50
C ASP A 258 11.38 22.60 4.60
N LYS A 259 11.42 23.45 3.57
CA LYS A 259 12.20 24.70 3.52
C LYS A 259 11.28 25.91 3.58
#